data_AF-A0A2S6QM52-F1
#
_entry.id   AF-A0A2S6QM52-F1
#
_cell.length_a   1.000
_cell.length_b   1.000
_cell.length_c   1.000
_cell.angle_alpha   90.00
_cell.angle_beta   90.00
_cell.angle_gamma   90.00
#
_symmetry.space_group_name_H-M   'P 1'
#
loop_
_entity.id
_entity.type
_entity.pdbx_description
1 polymer ?
#
loop_
_entity_poly.entity_id
_entity_poly.type
_entity_poly.pdbx_seq_one_letter_code
_entity_poly.pdbx_strand_id
1 'polypeptide(L)'
;MIILFHTIWYKKTRGTMKLNLLISLILILTCNSAYAEITEDMKKRAKEAGIVIMRDHDVKRTYYCNDQFARETHMNMQVAFRYSQVGDVEKAAELELIAANRGLEHAQVSVGKRYVHGNGLEQNIVEAYKFFKLSEDETSKNLYIKVIMEHMTEEQINEAEELVKNFKATYQ
;
A
#
# COMPACT_ATOMS: atom_id res chain seq x y z
N MET A 1 -1.00 -66.62 -3.79
CA MET A 1 -0.77 -65.34 -4.52
C MET A 1 -1.75 -64.21 -4.19
N ILE A 2 -2.90 -64.45 -3.54
CA ILE A 2 -3.95 -63.41 -3.36
C ILE A 2 -3.70 -62.47 -2.16
N ILE A 3 -3.03 -62.94 -1.10
CA ILE A 3 -2.79 -62.16 0.14
C ILE A 3 -1.75 -61.04 -0.05
N LEU A 4 -0.77 -61.25 -0.93
CA LEU A 4 0.26 -60.26 -1.26
C LEU A 4 -0.28 -59.07 -2.07
N PHE A 5 -1.25 -59.32 -2.97
CA PHE A 5 -1.90 -58.25 -3.74
C PHE A 5 -2.73 -57.32 -2.85
N HIS A 6 -3.42 -57.87 -1.85
CA HIS A 6 -4.26 -57.08 -0.97
C HIS A 6 -3.45 -56.14 -0.07
N THR A 7 -2.29 -56.59 0.42
CA THR A 7 -1.39 -55.81 1.28
C THR A 7 -0.63 -54.72 0.51
N ILE A 8 -0.24 -54.97 -0.73
CA ILE A 8 0.41 -53.96 -1.60
C ILE A 8 -0.60 -52.89 -2.02
N TRP A 9 -1.82 -53.28 -2.40
CA TRP A 9 -2.89 -52.33 -2.75
C TRP A 9 -3.30 -51.47 -1.55
N TYR A 10 -3.44 -52.08 -0.37
CA TYR A 10 -3.77 -51.37 0.88
C TYR A 10 -2.66 -50.40 1.34
N LYS A 11 -1.38 -50.74 1.15
CA LYS A 11 -0.27 -49.80 1.43
C LYS A 11 -0.25 -48.62 0.45
N LYS A 12 -0.56 -48.86 -0.84
CA LYS A 12 -0.58 -47.83 -1.88
C LYS A 12 -1.71 -46.81 -1.65
N THR A 13 -2.91 -47.25 -1.26
CA THR A 13 -4.05 -46.37 -0.93
C THR A 13 -3.84 -45.57 0.35
N ARG A 14 -3.15 -46.12 1.37
CA ARG A 14 -2.75 -45.35 2.56
C ARG A 14 -1.73 -44.25 2.25
N GLY A 15 -0.80 -44.50 1.34
CA GLY A 15 0.22 -43.53 0.93
C GLY A 15 -0.38 -42.33 0.19
N THR A 16 -1.33 -42.57 -0.72
CA THR A 16 -2.04 -41.52 -1.46
C THR A 16 -2.97 -40.71 -0.55
N MET A 17 -3.64 -41.34 0.42
CA MET A 17 -4.44 -40.61 1.41
C MET A 17 -3.60 -39.67 2.29
N LYS A 18 -2.41 -40.10 2.73
CA LYS A 18 -1.50 -39.25 3.52
C LYS A 18 -0.95 -38.08 2.71
N LEU A 19 -0.65 -38.28 1.43
CA LEU A 19 -0.18 -37.23 0.53
C LEU A 19 -1.27 -36.18 0.27
N ASN A 20 -2.51 -36.61 0.03
CA ASN A 20 -3.65 -35.70 -0.15
C ASN A 20 -3.94 -34.88 1.12
N LEU A 21 -3.82 -35.50 2.30
CA LEU A 21 -3.95 -34.81 3.58
C LEU A 21 -2.83 -33.78 3.80
N LEU A 22 -1.60 -34.10 3.40
CA LEU A 22 -0.47 -33.17 3.49
C LEU A 22 -0.67 -31.98 2.54
N ILE A 23 -1.09 -32.24 1.30
CA ILE A 23 -1.38 -31.21 0.31
C ILE A 23 -2.53 -30.32 0.78
N SER A 24 -3.60 -30.88 1.35
CA SER A 24 -4.70 -30.07 1.90
C SER A 24 -4.25 -29.22 3.09
N LEU A 25 -3.40 -29.75 3.97
CA LEU A 25 -2.83 -29.00 5.09
C LEU A 25 -1.94 -27.85 4.60
N ILE A 26 -1.11 -28.09 3.59
CA ILE A 26 -0.28 -27.05 2.96
C ILE A 26 -1.18 -25.99 2.33
N LEU A 27 -2.23 -26.38 1.60
CA LEU A 27 -3.20 -25.44 1.01
C LEU A 27 -3.92 -24.59 2.06
N ILE A 28 -4.31 -25.18 3.19
CA ILE A 28 -4.92 -24.46 4.32
C ILE A 28 -3.92 -23.48 4.95
N LEU A 29 -2.66 -23.91 5.14
CA LEU A 29 -1.61 -23.06 5.70
C LEU A 29 -1.27 -21.90 4.76
N THR A 30 -1.20 -22.12 3.45
CA THR A 30 -0.96 -21.06 2.46
C THR A 30 -2.15 -20.14 2.28
N CYS A 31 -3.39 -20.65 2.44
CA CYS A 31 -4.59 -19.81 2.48
C CYS A 31 -4.63 -18.93 3.73
N ASN A 32 -4.18 -19.43 4.88
CA ASN A 32 -4.10 -18.62 6.09
C ASN A 32 -3.04 -17.51 5.99
N SER A 33 -1.91 -17.76 5.32
CA SER A 33 -0.93 -16.69 5.02
C SER A 33 -1.39 -15.68 3.97
N ALA A 34 -2.55 -15.91 3.32
CA ALA A 34 -3.12 -15.03 2.31
C ALA A 34 -4.25 -14.13 2.85
N TYR A 35 -4.64 -14.25 4.12
CA TYR A 35 -5.41 -13.20 4.79
C TYR A 35 -4.45 -12.08 5.13
N ALA A 36 -4.68 -10.88 4.58
CA ALA A 36 -3.97 -9.68 5.00
C ALA A 36 -4.40 -9.38 6.44
N GLU A 37 -3.75 -10.00 7.43
CA GLU A 37 -4.16 -9.82 8.83
C GLU A 37 -4.06 -8.35 9.23
N ILE A 38 -5.11 -7.87 9.90
CA ILE A 38 -5.13 -6.55 10.52
C ILE A 38 -3.98 -6.50 11.55
N THR A 39 -2.87 -5.86 11.19
CA THR A 39 -1.70 -5.77 12.07
C THR A 39 -2.04 -5.08 13.39
N GLU A 40 -1.44 -5.51 14.50
CA GLU A 40 -1.63 -4.86 15.81
C GLU A 40 -1.21 -3.38 15.79
N ASP A 41 -0.20 -3.04 14.98
CA ASP A 41 0.22 -1.66 14.71
C ASP A 41 -0.90 -0.83 14.07
N MET A 42 -1.65 -1.40 13.12
CA MET A 42 -2.81 -0.75 12.49
C MET A 42 -3.92 -0.49 13.52
N LYS A 43 -4.28 -1.48 14.34
CA LYS A 43 -5.31 -1.30 15.40
C LYS A 43 -4.90 -0.23 16.40
N LYS A 44 -3.62 -0.22 16.79
CA LYS A 44 -3.05 0.79 17.68
C LYS A 44 -3.20 2.19 17.09
N ARG A 45 -2.74 2.41 15.85
CA ARG A 45 -2.82 3.72 15.18
C ARG A 45 -4.26 4.19 14.98
N ALA A 46 -5.16 3.31 14.55
CA ALA A 46 -6.57 3.64 14.42
C ALA A 46 -7.20 4.02 15.77
N LYS A 47 -6.88 3.29 16.84
CA LYS A 47 -7.34 3.61 18.21
C LYS A 47 -6.82 4.95 18.70
N GLU A 48 -5.53 5.25 18.50
CA GLU A 48 -4.93 6.54 18.85
C GLU A 48 -5.57 7.70 18.09
N ALA A 49 -5.95 7.48 16.82
CA ALA A 49 -6.67 8.44 16.00
C ALA A 49 -8.19 8.50 16.31
N GLY A 50 -8.72 7.68 17.22
CA GLY A 50 -10.16 7.62 17.53
C GLY A 50 -11.03 7.05 16.40
N ILE A 51 -10.44 6.24 15.51
CA ILE A 51 -11.10 5.69 14.32
C ILE A 51 -11.40 4.20 14.52
N VAL A 52 -12.61 3.81 14.10
CA VAL A 52 -13.04 2.40 14.05
C VAL A 52 -12.81 1.86 12.64
N ILE A 53 -12.09 0.73 12.55
CA ILE A 53 -11.89 -0.01 11.30
C ILE A 53 -13.15 -0.83 11.02
N MET A 54 -13.83 -0.58 9.90
CA MET A 54 -15.09 -1.26 9.54
C MET A 54 -14.89 -2.39 8.51
N ARG A 55 -13.79 -2.38 7.76
CA ARG A 55 -13.46 -3.38 6.73
C ARG A 55 -12.03 -3.87 6.88
N ASP A 56 -11.81 -5.10 6.43
CA ASP A 56 -10.46 -5.59 6.19
C ASP A 56 -9.88 -4.83 4.99
N HIS A 57 -8.88 -4.00 5.24
CA HIS A 57 -8.36 -3.06 4.27
C HIS A 57 -6.83 -3.08 4.29
N ASP A 58 -6.24 -2.71 3.17
CA ASP A 58 -4.79 -2.64 3.04
C ASP A 58 -4.23 -1.55 3.97
N VAL A 59 -3.26 -1.92 4.81
CA VAL A 59 -2.52 -1.02 5.70
C VAL A 59 -1.83 0.12 4.95
N LYS A 60 -1.56 -0.04 3.66
CA LYS A 60 -1.01 1.00 2.77
C LYS A 60 -2.09 1.94 2.23
N ARG A 61 -3.36 1.56 2.33
CA ARG A 61 -4.55 2.30 1.87
C ARG A 61 -5.55 2.39 3.00
N THR A 62 -5.16 3.10 4.05
CA THR A 62 -5.97 3.33 5.23
C THR A 62 -7.33 3.94 4.89
N TYR A 63 -7.46 4.61 3.74
CA TYR A 63 -8.73 5.17 3.34
C TYR A 63 -9.86 4.18 3.03
N TYR A 64 -9.54 2.92 2.80
CA TYR A 64 -10.56 1.88 2.66
C TYR A 64 -11.07 1.34 3.99
N CYS A 65 -10.56 1.81 5.13
CA CYS A 65 -10.96 1.31 6.45
C CYS A 65 -12.44 1.51 6.75
N ASN A 66 -13.05 2.58 6.23
CA ASN A 66 -14.46 2.91 6.42
C ASN A 66 -14.96 3.91 5.35
N ASP A 67 -16.28 4.02 5.18
CA ASP A 67 -16.87 4.87 4.14
C ASP A 67 -16.63 6.36 4.36
N GLN A 68 -16.54 6.80 5.62
CA GLN A 68 -16.33 8.22 5.93
C GLN A 68 -14.95 8.66 5.47
N PHE A 69 -13.93 7.88 5.78
CA PHE A 69 -12.55 8.19 5.47
C PHE A 69 -12.27 8.10 3.97
N ALA A 70 -12.90 7.14 3.28
CA ALA A 70 -12.86 7.11 1.81
C ALA A 70 -13.44 8.39 1.22
N ARG A 71 -14.64 8.79 1.66
CA ARG A 71 -15.28 10.04 1.22
C ARG A 71 -14.41 11.25 1.51
N GLU A 72 -13.88 11.36 2.72
CA GLU A 72 -13.03 12.48 3.15
C GLU A 72 -11.75 12.57 2.31
N THR A 73 -11.10 11.43 2.05
CA THR A 73 -9.87 11.36 1.25
C THR A 73 -10.12 11.84 -0.19
N HIS A 74 -11.21 11.39 -0.82
CA HIS A 74 -11.59 11.87 -2.14
C HIS A 74 -12.07 13.34 -2.12
N MET A 75 -12.74 13.77 -1.06
CA MET A 75 -13.17 15.15 -0.88
C MET A 75 -11.97 16.09 -0.75
N ASN A 76 -10.94 15.70 0.00
CA ASN A 76 -9.70 16.47 0.14
C ASN A 76 -9.07 16.73 -1.23
N MET A 77 -9.02 15.74 -2.12
CA MET A 77 -8.55 15.94 -3.50
C MET A 77 -9.41 16.93 -4.28
N GLN A 78 -10.73 16.84 -4.18
CA GLN A 78 -11.64 17.76 -4.87
C GLN A 78 -11.50 19.20 -4.36
N VAL A 79 -11.38 19.35 -3.04
CA VAL A 79 -11.20 20.66 -2.40
C VAL A 79 -9.82 21.23 -2.71
N ALA A 80 -8.77 20.40 -2.72
CA ALA A 80 -7.44 20.81 -3.12
C ALA A 80 -7.41 21.34 -4.56
N PHE A 81 -8.09 20.67 -5.49
CA PHE A 81 -8.21 21.15 -6.86
C PHE A 81 -8.84 22.54 -6.94
N ARG A 82 -9.86 22.82 -6.10
CA ARG A 82 -10.46 24.16 -6.01
C ARG A 82 -9.50 25.19 -5.43
N TYR A 83 -8.77 24.86 -4.37
CA TYR A 83 -7.77 25.76 -3.79
C TYR A 83 -6.65 26.08 -4.78
N SER A 84 -6.19 25.08 -5.53
CA SER A 84 -5.20 25.26 -6.60
C SER A 84 -5.68 26.24 -7.68
N GLN A 85 -6.96 26.16 -8.09
CA GLN A 85 -7.54 27.09 -9.08
C GLN A 85 -7.63 28.53 -8.60
N VAL A 86 -7.90 28.75 -7.30
CA VAL A 86 -7.95 30.11 -6.72
C VAL A 86 -6.57 30.64 -6.34
N GLY A 87 -5.51 29.85 -6.56
CA GLY A 87 -4.12 30.23 -6.31
C GLY A 87 -3.60 29.94 -4.89
N ASP A 88 -4.39 29.29 -4.03
CA ASP A 88 -3.95 28.87 -2.68
C ASP A 88 -3.28 27.49 -2.79
N VAL A 89 -2.04 27.49 -3.28
CA VAL A 89 -1.32 26.26 -3.61
C VAL A 89 -0.85 25.52 -2.37
N GLU A 90 -0.65 26.21 -1.25
CA GLU A 90 -0.26 25.68 0.05
C GLU A 90 -1.40 24.84 0.65
N LYS A 91 -2.63 25.38 0.75
CA LYS A 91 -3.76 24.59 1.25
C LYS A 91 -4.09 23.42 0.33
N ALA A 92 -3.94 23.61 -0.98
CA ALA A 92 -4.12 22.52 -1.92
C ALA A 92 -3.10 21.39 -1.68
N ALA A 93 -1.83 21.75 -1.46
CA ALA A 93 -0.79 20.80 -1.16
C ALA A 93 -1.01 20.06 0.16
N GLU A 94 -1.45 20.76 1.21
CA GLU A 94 -1.76 20.18 2.51
C GLU A 94 -2.84 19.08 2.40
N LEU A 95 -3.94 19.39 1.72
CA LEU A 95 -5.05 18.45 1.51
C LEU A 95 -4.65 17.24 0.66
N GLU A 96 -3.86 17.47 -0.39
CA GLU A 96 -3.30 16.40 -1.21
C GLU A 96 -2.33 15.52 -0.41
N LEU A 97 -1.53 16.11 0.48
CA LEU A 97 -0.60 15.38 1.35
C LEU A 97 -1.33 14.47 2.33
N ILE A 98 -2.45 14.94 2.91
CA ILE A 98 -3.32 14.09 3.74
C ILE A 98 -3.81 12.90 2.91
N ALA A 99 -4.33 13.14 1.70
CA ALA A 99 -4.84 12.07 0.86
C ALA A 99 -3.74 11.09 0.39
N ALA A 100 -2.54 11.59 0.10
CA ALA A 100 -1.38 10.78 -0.32
C ALA A 100 -0.87 9.90 0.83
N ASN A 101 -0.79 10.46 2.04
CA ASN A 101 -0.41 9.71 3.24
C ASN A 101 -1.44 8.65 3.62
N ARG A 102 -2.69 8.77 3.17
CA ARG A 102 -3.72 7.74 3.34
C ARG A 102 -3.68 6.65 2.26
N GLY A 103 -2.79 6.78 1.27
CA GLY A 103 -2.56 5.78 0.23
C GLY A 103 -3.36 5.99 -1.05
N LEU A 104 -3.96 7.16 -1.28
CA LEU A 104 -4.68 7.42 -2.53
C LEU A 104 -3.68 7.62 -3.69
N GLU A 105 -3.72 6.76 -4.72
CA GLU A 105 -2.68 6.76 -5.76
C GLU A 105 -2.58 8.09 -6.51
N HIS A 106 -3.73 8.70 -6.85
CA HIS A 106 -3.74 9.98 -7.55
C HIS A 106 -3.16 11.13 -6.71
N ALA A 107 -3.37 11.09 -5.39
CA ALA A 107 -2.79 12.07 -4.48
C ALA A 107 -1.27 11.88 -4.38
N GLN A 108 -0.79 10.64 -4.30
CA GLN A 108 0.64 10.34 -4.27
C GLN A 108 1.36 10.87 -5.52
N VAL A 109 0.79 10.71 -6.71
CA VAL A 109 1.36 11.31 -7.94
C VAL A 109 1.33 12.85 -7.88
N SER A 110 0.25 13.44 -7.36
CA SER A 110 0.09 14.90 -7.29
C SER A 110 1.08 15.54 -6.31
N VAL A 111 1.22 14.97 -5.12
CA VAL A 111 2.20 15.37 -4.11
C VAL A 111 3.62 15.20 -4.61
N GLY A 112 3.92 14.08 -5.29
CA GLY A 112 5.23 13.88 -5.92
C GLY A 112 5.58 15.02 -6.88
N LYS A 113 4.64 15.45 -7.72
CA LYS A 113 4.83 16.62 -8.61
C LYS A 113 5.03 17.92 -7.84
N ARG A 114 4.31 18.13 -6.74
CA ARG A 114 4.47 19.33 -5.93
C ARG A 114 5.85 19.42 -5.29
N TYR A 115 6.36 18.31 -4.76
CA TYR A 115 7.73 18.23 -4.24
C TYR A 115 8.80 18.47 -5.31
N VAL A 116 8.57 18.05 -6.56
CA VAL A 116 9.51 18.36 -7.67
C VAL A 116 9.58 19.86 -7.95
N HIS A 117 8.44 20.55 -7.95
CA HIS A 117 8.34 21.94 -8.42
C HIS A 117 8.32 22.99 -7.31
N GLY A 118 8.18 22.59 -6.04
CA GLY A 118 8.04 23.53 -4.93
C GLY A 118 6.66 24.19 -4.82
N ASN A 119 5.60 23.56 -5.36
CA ASN A 119 4.26 24.17 -5.45
C ASN A 119 3.42 23.92 -4.20
N GLY A 120 3.57 24.79 -3.20
CA GLY A 120 2.89 24.68 -1.90
C GLY A 120 3.53 23.69 -0.92
N LEU A 121 4.59 23.01 -1.35
CA LEU A 121 5.50 22.21 -0.51
C LEU A 121 6.92 22.69 -0.81
N GLU A 122 7.81 22.61 0.16
CA GLU A 122 9.23 22.84 -0.10
C GLU A 122 9.76 21.81 -1.09
N GLN A 123 10.58 22.24 -2.04
CA GLN A 123 11.10 21.36 -3.08
C GLN A 123 11.96 20.25 -2.45
N ASN A 124 11.63 18.99 -2.74
CA ASN A 124 12.35 17.84 -2.19
C ASN A 124 12.23 16.64 -3.14
N ILE A 125 13.30 16.36 -3.90
CA ILE A 125 13.30 15.29 -4.90
C ILE A 125 13.26 13.88 -4.29
N VAL A 126 13.76 13.71 -3.06
CA VAL A 126 13.74 12.44 -2.30
C VAL A 126 12.30 12.10 -1.89
N GLU A 127 11.58 13.08 -1.36
CA GLU A 127 10.15 12.96 -1.03
C GLU A 127 9.30 12.75 -2.29
N ALA A 128 9.62 13.45 -3.38
CA ALA A 128 8.96 13.23 -4.66
C ALA A 128 9.10 11.78 -5.14
N TYR A 129 10.32 11.24 -5.11
CA TYR A 129 10.60 9.85 -5.46
C TYR A 129 9.75 8.89 -4.64
N LYS A 130 9.73 9.08 -3.31
CA LYS A 130 8.94 8.26 -2.39
C LYS A 130 7.47 8.19 -2.83
N PHE A 131 6.83 9.34 -3.05
CA PHE A 131 5.42 9.38 -3.41
C PHE A 131 5.15 8.82 -4.81
N PHE A 132 6.02 9.05 -5.80
CA PHE A 132 5.86 8.41 -7.11
C PHE A 132 5.98 6.88 -7.03
N LYS A 133 6.92 6.37 -6.22
CA LYS A 133 7.13 4.93 -6.05
C LYS A 133 5.96 4.24 -5.34
N LEU A 134 5.35 4.92 -4.36
CA LEU A 134 4.20 4.43 -3.61
C LEU A 134 2.91 4.35 -4.45
N SER A 135 2.77 5.18 -5.48
CA SER A 135 1.61 5.17 -6.38
C SER A 135 1.44 3.82 -7.10
N GLU A 136 0.22 3.40 -7.35
CA GLU A 136 -0.07 2.23 -8.19
C GLU A 136 -0.16 2.55 -9.69
N ASP A 137 -0.13 3.83 -10.06
CA ASP A 137 -0.07 4.23 -11.46
C ASP A 137 1.34 3.99 -12.02
N GLU A 138 1.53 2.80 -12.58
CA GLU A 138 2.79 2.38 -13.21
C GLU A 138 3.26 3.33 -14.33
N THR A 139 2.33 3.95 -15.05
CA THR A 139 2.69 4.85 -16.16
C THR A 139 3.31 6.12 -15.61
N SER A 140 2.60 6.78 -14.68
CA SER A 140 3.11 7.99 -14.02
C SER A 140 4.37 7.69 -13.21
N LYS A 141 4.39 6.60 -12.44
CA LYS A 141 5.55 6.17 -11.65
C LYS A 141 6.79 6.03 -12.51
N ASN A 142 6.73 5.19 -13.55
CA ASN A 142 7.91 4.91 -14.38
C ASN A 142 8.38 6.15 -15.13
N LEU A 143 7.46 7.01 -15.58
CA LEU A 143 7.81 8.28 -16.21
C LEU A 143 8.51 9.23 -15.23
N TYR A 144 7.87 9.54 -14.10
CA TYR A 144 8.38 10.55 -13.18
C TYR A 144 9.65 10.09 -12.45
N ILE A 145 9.73 8.82 -12.04
CA ILE A 145 10.94 8.27 -11.44
C ILE A 145 12.11 8.37 -12.41
N LYS A 146 11.91 8.00 -13.69
CA LYS A 146 12.97 8.11 -14.69
C LYS A 146 13.49 9.55 -14.80
N VAL A 147 12.59 10.53 -14.86
CA VAL A 147 12.96 11.95 -15.00
C VAL A 147 13.71 12.46 -13.77
N ILE A 148 13.22 12.20 -12.56
CA ILE A 148 13.86 12.74 -11.35
C ILE A 148 15.20 12.07 -11.04
N MET A 149 15.36 10.77 -11.35
CA MET A 149 16.61 10.06 -11.11
C MET A 149 17.80 10.64 -11.89
N GLU A 150 17.58 11.29 -13.03
CA GLU A 150 18.63 12.01 -13.77
C GLU A 150 19.27 13.15 -12.96
N HIS A 151 18.61 13.61 -11.91
CA HIS A 151 19.04 14.70 -11.04
C HIS A 151 19.30 14.27 -9.59
N MET A 152 19.23 12.96 -9.29
CA MET A 152 19.46 12.43 -7.94
C MET A 152 20.85 11.81 -7.82
N THR A 153 21.43 11.90 -6.62
CA THR A 153 22.62 11.11 -6.26
C THR A 153 22.22 9.69 -5.83
N GLU A 154 23.17 8.75 -5.86
CA GLU A 154 22.93 7.40 -5.33
C GLU A 154 22.51 7.41 -3.84
N GLU A 155 23.08 8.33 -3.05
CA GLU A 155 22.71 8.53 -1.65
C GLU A 155 21.24 8.94 -1.51
N GLN A 156 20.78 9.91 -2.31
CA GLN A 156 19.39 10.35 -2.33
C GLN A 156 18.42 9.25 -2.78
N ILE A 157 18.83 8.41 -3.73
CA ILE A 157 18.02 7.26 -4.18
C ILE A 157 17.89 6.24 -3.04
N ASN A 158 18.99 5.91 -2.35
CA ASN A 158 18.97 4.98 -1.23
C ASN A 158 18.11 5.52 -0.07
N GLU A 159 18.21 6.81 0.24
CA GLU A 159 17.35 7.47 1.21
C GLU A 159 15.87 7.34 0.82
N ALA A 160 15.53 7.66 -0.44
CA ALA A 160 14.16 7.59 -0.91
C ALA A 160 13.58 6.16 -0.87
N GLU A 161 14.35 5.15 -1.25
CA GLU A 161 13.93 3.74 -1.19
C GLU A 161 13.71 3.27 0.27
N GLU A 162 14.55 3.73 1.22
CA GLU A 162 14.30 3.47 2.64
C GLU A 162 13.03 4.18 3.14
N LEU A 163 12.73 5.39 2.68
CA LEU A 163 11.46 6.05 3.01
C LEU A 163 10.24 5.28 2.46
N VAL A 164 10.35 4.72 1.24
CA VAL A 164 9.28 3.90 0.63
C VAL A 164 9.05 2.64 1.44
N LYS A 165 10.12 1.95 1.83
CA LYS A 165 10.08 0.71 2.62
C LYS A 165 9.50 0.94 4.00
N ASN A 166 9.83 2.06 4.63
CA ASN A 166 9.35 2.42 5.97
C ASN A 166 8.02 3.19 5.95
N PHE A 167 7.44 3.43 4.78
CA PHE A 167 6.18 4.14 4.66
C PHE A 167 5.04 3.38 5.36
N LYS A 168 4.36 4.10 6.26
CA LYS A 168 3.13 3.64 6.91
C LYS A 168 2.04 4.64 6.60
N ALA A 169 1.01 4.21 5.87
CA ALA A 169 -0.11 5.10 5.57
C ALA A 169 -0.86 5.50 6.85
N THR A 170 -1.29 6.75 6.95
CA THR A 170 -1.81 7.34 8.19
C THR A 170 -3.33 7.21 8.31
N TYR A 171 -3.84 7.15 9.54
CA TYR A 171 -5.27 7.29 9.86
C TYR A 171 -5.63 8.71 10.28
N GLN A 172 -4.65 9.61 10.33
CA GLN A 172 -4.88 11.02 10.65
C GLN A 172 -5.37 11.76 9.41
#